data_AF-A0A960YEL9-F1
#
_entry.id   AF-A0A960YEL9-F1
#
_cell.length_a   1.000
_cell.length_b   1.000
_cell.length_c   1.000
_cell.angle_alpha   90.00
_cell.angle_beta   90.00
_cell.angle_gamma   90.00
#
_symmetry.space_group_name_H-M   'P 1'
#
loop_
_entity.id
_entity.type
_entity.pdbx_description
1 polymer ?
#
loop_
_entity_poly.entity_id
_entity_poly.type
_entity_poly.pdbx_seq_one_letter_code
_entity_poly.pdbx_strand_id
1 'polypeptide(L)'
;MNTDNLFGIKIDQFSRYYITLLKSTILFRYGISDKEELKLSAKDADFLKGLEVVAMGEGKSMQDGLIVGTIRMGYGHHRMAYSLYSHSIQQKRTILHDILAIDSNEARAIKEIDGVYSYLSRLSSENGGIIEWLWGQLTSQGNANSLFLSVTLAEEYKRLVSGISPKLPYLSTYPINGQVAVAAGFSRVIHLIPDNFPQYYLLVPGALNLVQSPSSYMKFINMGVPKENLMVAGHWVSEPILTHLEE
;
A
#
# COMPACT_ATOMS: atom_id res chain seq x y z
N MET A 1 -4.60 4.76 -17.25
CA MET A 1 -4.27 5.34 -15.94
C MET A 1 -3.13 6.31 -16.18
N ASN A 2 -3.20 7.55 -15.67
CA ASN A 2 -2.06 8.45 -15.66
C ASN A 2 -0.94 7.78 -14.83
N THR A 3 0.24 7.72 -15.43
CA THR A 3 1.47 7.13 -14.87
C THR A 3 2.52 8.19 -14.57
N ASP A 4 2.19 9.48 -14.71
CA ASP A 4 3.08 10.56 -14.33
C ASP A 4 3.36 10.47 -12.83
N ASN A 5 4.63 10.70 -12.48
CA ASN A 5 5.04 10.68 -11.07
C ASN A 5 4.16 11.62 -10.26
N LEU A 6 3.54 11.08 -9.19
CA LEU A 6 2.65 11.78 -8.28
C LEU A 6 1.49 12.51 -8.97
N PHE A 7 0.93 11.95 -10.06
CA PHE A 7 -0.18 12.57 -10.80
C PHE A 7 0.15 13.95 -11.40
N GLY A 8 1.43 14.22 -11.67
CA GLY A 8 1.89 15.52 -12.17
C GLY A 8 2.03 16.61 -11.10
N ILE A 9 1.85 16.26 -9.82
CA ILE A 9 2.04 17.20 -8.71
C ILE A 9 3.53 17.55 -8.58
N LYS A 10 3.83 18.85 -8.57
CA LYS A 10 5.20 19.35 -8.44
C LYS A 10 5.60 19.43 -6.98
N ILE A 11 6.60 18.64 -6.61
CA ILE A 11 7.33 18.78 -5.35
C ILE A 11 8.44 19.83 -5.53
N ASP A 12 8.59 20.73 -4.57
CA ASP A 12 9.64 21.75 -4.57
C ASP A 12 11.05 21.14 -4.39
N GLN A 13 12.08 21.90 -4.77
CA GLN A 13 13.45 21.38 -4.78
C GLN A 13 14.00 21.05 -3.39
N PHE A 14 13.62 21.83 -2.37
CA PHE A 14 14.08 21.61 -1.00
C PHE A 14 13.48 20.32 -0.44
N SER A 15 12.17 20.11 -0.59
CA SER A 15 11.50 18.88 -0.20
C SER A 15 12.10 17.66 -0.91
N ARG A 16 12.43 17.78 -2.21
CA ARG A 16 13.09 16.70 -2.97
C ARG A 16 14.45 16.33 -2.39
N TYR A 17 15.28 17.33 -2.10
CA TYR A 17 16.59 17.12 -1.51
C TYR A 17 16.46 16.45 -0.13
N TYR A 18 15.60 16.97 0.74
CA TYR A 18 15.35 16.42 2.07
C TYR A 18 14.87 14.97 2.03
N ILE A 19 13.87 14.67 1.18
CA ILE A 19 13.33 13.30 1.02
C ILE A 19 14.40 12.34 0.47
N THR A 20 15.27 12.81 -0.43
CA THR A 20 16.39 12.00 -0.94
C THR A 20 17.38 11.64 0.17
N LEU A 21 17.70 12.58 1.05
CA LEU A 21 18.56 12.35 2.20
C LEU A 21 17.92 11.40 3.23
N LEU A 22 16.62 11.61 3.51
CA LEU A 22 15.84 10.75 4.40
C LEU A 22 15.78 9.32 3.86
N LYS A 23 15.48 9.15 2.57
CA LYS A 23 15.55 7.85 1.89
C LYS A 23 16.90 7.19 2.09
N SER A 24 17.98 7.89 1.78
CA SER A 24 19.34 7.36 1.88
C SER A 24 19.67 6.91 3.31
N THR A 25 19.20 7.67 4.31
CA THR A 25 19.35 7.34 5.73
C THR A 25 18.56 6.08 6.10
N ILE A 26 17.32 5.94 5.62
CA ILE A 26 16.50 4.74 5.80
C ILE A 26 17.18 3.52 5.18
N LEU A 27 17.59 3.61 3.92
CA LEU A 27 18.24 2.49 3.22
C LEU A 27 19.51 2.05 3.94
N PHE A 28 20.34 3.00 4.37
CA PHE A 28 21.54 2.72 5.15
C PHE A 28 21.22 2.07 6.51
N ARG A 29 20.29 2.65 7.27
CA ARG A 29 19.90 2.17 8.61
C ARG A 29 19.42 0.72 8.60
N TYR A 30 18.61 0.36 7.60
CA TYR A 30 18.02 -0.98 7.52
C TYR A 30 18.83 -1.94 6.64
N GLY A 31 19.92 -1.49 6.03
CA GLY A 31 20.73 -2.32 5.13
C GLY A 31 19.94 -2.80 3.91
N ILE A 32 19.12 -1.93 3.33
CA ILE A 32 18.33 -2.23 2.12
C ILE A 32 19.23 -2.03 0.91
N SER A 33 19.40 -3.08 0.11
CA SER A 33 20.26 -3.05 -1.08
C SER A 33 19.65 -3.86 -2.22
N ASP A 34 19.86 -3.41 -3.45
CA ASP A 34 19.34 -4.03 -4.67
C ASP A 34 20.07 -5.30 -5.12
N LYS A 35 20.95 -5.88 -4.29
CA LYS A 35 21.94 -6.86 -4.78
C LYS A 35 21.38 -8.27 -4.98
N GLU A 36 20.32 -8.68 -4.28
CA GLU A 36 19.78 -10.04 -4.35
C GLU A 36 18.25 -10.08 -4.28
N GLU A 37 17.56 -10.71 -5.23
CA GLU A 37 16.11 -10.89 -5.15
C GLU A 37 15.68 -11.75 -3.95
N LEU A 38 14.50 -11.46 -3.39
CA LEU A 38 13.92 -12.33 -2.36
C LEU A 38 13.35 -13.59 -3.02
N LYS A 39 13.69 -14.76 -2.48
CA LYS A 39 13.11 -16.04 -2.90
C LYS A 39 11.70 -16.17 -2.33
N LEU A 40 10.71 -15.61 -3.03
CA LEU A 40 9.30 -15.66 -2.66
C LEU A 40 8.55 -16.71 -3.49
N SER A 41 7.59 -17.37 -2.86
CA SER A 41 6.67 -18.32 -3.50
C SER A 41 5.31 -18.29 -2.83
N ALA A 42 4.31 -18.93 -3.46
CA ALA A 42 2.99 -19.11 -2.87
C ALA A 42 2.92 -20.41 -2.07
N LYS A 43 2.29 -20.36 -0.90
CA LYS A 43 1.99 -21.52 -0.03
C LYS A 43 0.52 -21.50 0.35
N ASP A 44 -0.07 -22.66 0.59
CA ASP A 44 -1.46 -22.72 1.06
C ASP A 44 -1.60 -22.03 2.42
N ALA A 45 -2.69 -21.28 2.62
CA ALA A 45 -2.97 -20.60 3.87
C ALA A 45 -3.56 -21.59 4.88
N ASP A 46 -3.02 -21.59 6.11
CA ASP A 46 -3.51 -22.47 7.18
C ASP A 46 -4.89 -22.07 7.74
N PHE A 47 -5.30 -20.82 7.51
CA PHE A 47 -6.50 -20.23 8.12
C PHE A 47 -7.70 -20.15 7.17
N LEU A 48 -7.52 -20.37 5.87
CA LEU A 48 -8.62 -20.33 4.91
C LEU A 48 -8.34 -21.24 3.72
N LYS A 49 -9.15 -22.29 3.56
CA LYS A 49 -9.03 -23.25 2.46
C LYS A 49 -9.20 -22.54 1.12
N GLY A 50 -8.28 -22.82 0.18
CA GLY A 50 -8.29 -22.25 -1.18
C GLY A 50 -7.62 -20.88 -1.29
N LEU A 51 -7.21 -20.27 -0.17
CA LEU A 51 -6.34 -19.10 -0.17
C LEU A 51 -4.88 -19.55 -0.15
N GLU A 52 -4.04 -18.85 -0.90
CA GLU A 52 -2.58 -18.96 -0.80
C GLU A 52 -2.00 -17.69 -0.19
N VAL A 53 -0.81 -17.77 0.40
CA VAL A 53 -0.05 -16.64 0.94
C VAL A 53 1.34 -16.58 0.30
N VAL A 54 1.85 -15.37 0.10
CA VAL A 54 3.25 -15.16 -0.27
C VAL A 54 4.13 -15.45 0.94
N ALA A 55 5.16 -16.27 0.76
CA ALA A 55 6.11 -16.64 1.80
C ALA A 55 7.52 -16.80 1.24
N MET A 56 8.52 -16.70 2.12
CA MET A 56 9.92 -16.99 1.79
C MET A 56 10.14 -18.49 1.54
N GLY A 57 11.09 -18.79 0.65
CA GLY A 57 11.54 -20.14 0.31
C GLY A 57 10.81 -20.77 -0.86
N GLU A 58 10.99 -22.08 -1.02
CA GLU A 58 10.36 -22.86 -2.10
C GLU A 58 8.85 -23.04 -1.87
N GLY A 59 8.12 -23.12 -2.97
CA GLY A 59 6.66 -23.20 -3.00
C GLY A 59 6.13 -23.10 -4.42
N LYS A 60 4.83 -22.81 -4.56
CA LYS A 60 4.17 -22.71 -5.86
C LYS A 60 4.59 -21.42 -6.58
N SER A 61 4.70 -21.49 -7.91
CA SER A 61 5.00 -20.31 -8.74
C SER A 61 3.84 -19.30 -8.71
N MET A 62 4.16 -18.01 -8.76
CA MET A 62 3.20 -16.89 -8.75
C MET A 62 3.06 -16.27 -10.16
N GLN A 63 2.71 -17.11 -11.14
CA GLN A 63 2.61 -16.75 -12.57
C GLN A 63 1.17 -16.60 -13.07
N ASP A 64 0.19 -17.03 -12.28
CA ASP A 64 -1.24 -16.98 -12.52
C ASP A 64 -2.01 -16.68 -11.22
N GLY A 65 -3.26 -16.23 -11.35
CA GLY A 65 -4.13 -15.89 -10.22
C GLY A 65 -4.32 -14.38 -9.99
N LEU A 66 -4.84 -14.04 -8.81
CA LEU A 66 -5.10 -12.69 -8.34
C LEU A 66 -4.25 -12.43 -7.09
N ILE A 67 -3.52 -11.32 -7.07
CA ILE A 67 -2.76 -10.90 -5.90
C ILE A 67 -3.58 -9.92 -5.07
N VAL A 68 -3.73 -10.19 -3.78
CA VAL A 68 -4.34 -9.28 -2.81
C VAL A 68 -3.25 -8.79 -1.87
N GLY A 69 -2.74 -7.58 -2.10
CA GLY A 69 -1.70 -6.95 -1.30
C GLY A 69 -2.27 -6.27 -0.06
N THR A 70 -1.70 -6.57 1.11
CA THR A 70 -2.09 -5.95 2.39
C THR A 70 -0.91 -5.76 3.34
N ILE A 71 -1.18 -5.17 4.50
CA ILE A 71 -0.21 -4.91 5.55
C ILE A 71 -0.80 -5.24 6.94
N ARG A 72 -0.01 -5.87 7.82
CA ARG A 72 -0.36 -6.16 9.22
C ARG A 72 -0.23 -4.96 10.20
N MET A 73 -0.56 -3.73 9.78
CA MET A 73 -0.48 -2.52 10.65
C MET A 73 -1.83 -2.12 11.27
N GLY A 74 -2.57 -3.09 11.79
CA GLY A 74 -3.92 -2.92 12.35
C GLY A 74 -4.97 -3.74 11.59
N TYR A 75 -6.16 -3.90 12.19
CA TYR A 75 -7.18 -4.80 11.64
C TYR A 75 -7.90 -4.25 10.40
N GLY A 76 -7.84 -2.93 10.14
CA GLY A 76 -8.57 -2.28 9.05
C GLY A 76 -8.16 -2.79 7.66
N HIS A 77 -6.87 -2.74 7.33
CA HIS A 77 -6.36 -3.17 6.02
C HIS A 77 -6.54 -4.68 5.79
N HIS A 78 -6.42 -5.48 6.85
CA HIS A 78 -6.70 -6.93 6.78
C HIS A 78 -8.17 -7.23 6.55
N ARG A 79 -9.09 -6.48 7.17
CA ARG A 79 -10.54 -6.62 6.90
C ARG A 79 -10.88 -6.23 5.46
N MET A 80 -10.25 -5.18 4.93
CA MET A 80 -10.37 -4.83 3.51
C MET A 80 -9.82 -5.96 2.62
N ALA A 81 -8.67 -6.54 2.95
CA ALA A 81 -8.11 -7.66 2.19
C ALA A 81 -9.03 -8.88 2.25
N TYR A 82 -9.57 -9.20 3.44
CA TYR A 82 -10.57 -10.24 3.63
C TYR A 82 -11.82 -9.99 2.77
N SER A 83 -12.27 -8.75 2.66
CA SER A 83 -13.38 -8.42 1.76
C SER A 83 -13.07 -8.81 0.31
N LEU A 84 -11.83 -8.64 -0.17
CA LEU A 84 -11.45 -9.04 -1.52
C LEU A 84 -11.32 -10.55 -1.68
N TYR A 85 -10.50 -11.19 -0.84
CA TYR A 85 -10.17 -12.60 -1.05
C TYR A 85 -11.32 -13.53 -0.69
N SER A 86 -12.24 -13.15 0.22
CA SER A 86 -13.44 -13.95 0.49
C SER A 86 -14.33 -14.12 -0.74
N HIS A 87 -14.41 -13.11 -1.62
CA HIS A 87 -15.10 -13.21 -2.91
C HIS A 87 -14.26 -13.94 -3.96
N SER A 88 -12.96 -13.63 -4.07
CA SER A 88 -12.16 -14.11 -5.20
C SER A 88 -11.77 -15.58 -5.11
N ILE A 89 -11.59 -16.15 -3.91
CA ILE A 89 -11.24 -17.58 -3.72
C ILE A 89 -12.27 -18.53 -4.31
N GLN A 90 -13.54 -18.10 -4.41
CA GLN A 90 -14.61 -18.91 -5.00
C GLN A 90 -14.55 -18.94 -6.53
N GLN A 91 -13.81 -18.02 -7.15
CA GLN A 91 -13.82 -17.78 -8.59
C GLN A 91 -12.47 -18.03 -9.26
N LYS A 92 -11.35 -17.80 -8.55
CA LYS A 92 -10.00 -17.89 -9.12
C LYS A 92 -8.95 -18.12 -8.03
N ARG A 93 -7.80 -18.66 -8.44
CA ARG A 93 -6.59 -18.75 -7.61
C ARG A 93 -6.28 -17.37 -7.03
N THR A 94 -6.23 -17.28 -5.71
CA THR A 94 -6.04 -16.02 -4.99
C THR A 94 -4.87 -16.14 -4.03
N ILE A 95 -3.95 -15.18 -4.10
CA ILE A 95 -2.72 -15.15 -3.31
C ILE A 95 -2.72 -13.87 -2.47
N LEU A 96 -2.75 -14.02 -1.15
CA LEU A 96 -2.60 -12.94 -0.19
C LEU A 96 -1.13 -12.57 -0.05
N HIS A 97 -0.81 -11.33 -0.37
CA HIS A 97 0.52 -10.77 -0.27
C HIS A 97 0.57 -9.76 0.90
N ASP A 98 0.87 -10.27 2.09
CA ASP A 98 1.13 -9.45 3.26
C ASP A 98 2.62 -9.13 3.38
N ILE A 99 3.00 -7.91 3.00
CA ILE A 99 4.41 -7.52 2.93
C ILE A 99 5.13 -7.57 4.27
N LEU A 100 4.42 -7.43 5.40
CA LEU A 100 5.04 -7.54 6.73
C LEU A 100 5.18 -8.98 7.22
N ALA A 101 4.63 -9.94 6.48
CA ALA A 101 4.86 -11.36 6.72
C ALA A 101 6.19 -11.84 6.13
N ILE A 102 6.81 -11.03 5.25
CA ILE A 102 8.06 -11.36 4.58
C ILE A 102 9.23 -10.98 5.49
N ASP A 103 10.05 -11.95 5.88
CA ASP A 103 11.26 -11.69 6.65
C ASP A 103 12.32 -11.03 5.74
N SER A 104 12.34 -9.71 5.75
CA SER A 104 13.20 -8.86 4.92
C SER A 104 13.51 -7.53 5.61
N ASN A 105 14.57 -6.86 5.16
CA ASN A 105 14.97 -5.56 5.69
C ASN A 105 13.95 -4.47 5.35
N GLU A 106 13.31 -4.57 4.18
CA GLU A 106 12.25 -3.71 3.69
C GLU A 106 11.01 -3.81 4.57
N ALA A 107 10.55 -5.02 4.87
CA ALA A 107 9.42 -5.25 5.77
C ALA A 107 9.71 -4.72 7.18
N ARG A 108 10.94 -4.93 7.68
CA ARG A 108 11.38 -4.37 8.98
C ARG A 108 11.33 -2.85 8.97
N ALA A 109 11.86 -2.21 7.92
CA ALA A 109 11.86 -0.77 7.77
C ALA A 109 10.43 -0.19 7.77
N ILE A 110 9.53 -0.78 7.00
CA ILE A 110 8.12 -0.38 6.94
C ILE A 110 7.48 -0.46 8.33
N LYS A 111 7.67 -1.59 9.03
CA LYS A 111 7.09 -1.83 10.36
C LYS A 111 7.61 -0.83 11.40
N GLU A 112 8.92 -0.57 11.42
CA GLU A 112 9.53 0.33 12.40
C GLU A 112 9.21 1.81 12.12
N ILE A 113 9.24 2.25 10.85
CA ILE A 113 8.89 3.63 10.47
C ILE A 113 7.43 3.92 10.85
N ASP A 114 6.52 2.99 10.57
CA ASP A 114 5.11 3.14 10.94
C ASP A 114 4.90 3.11 12.46
N GLY A 115 5.64 2.26 13.17
CA GLY A 115 5.65 2.24 14.64
C GLY A 115 6.10 3.58 15.25
N VAL A 116 7.18 4.17 14.71
CA VAL A 116 7.66 5.50 15.11
C VAL A 116 6.63 6.58 14.78
N TYR A 117 6.02 6.53 13.59
CA TYR A 117 4.95 7.46 13.21
C TYR A 117 3.74 7.38 14.15
N SER A 118 3.29 6.16 14.47
CA SER A 118 2.18 5.92 15.40
C SER A 118 2.48 6.41 16.81
N TYR A 119 3.70 6.19 17.30
CA TYR A 119 4.16 6.69 18.60
C TYR A 119 4.20 8.22 18.64
N LEU A 120 4.80 8.84 17.63
CA LEU A 120 4.90 10.30 17.54
C LEU A 120 3.53 10.97 17.35
N SER A 121 2.62 10.33 16.62
CA SER A 121 1.23 10.81 16.49
C SER A 121 0.51 10.83 17.83
N ARG A 122 0.65 9.77 18.65
CA ARG A 122 0.11 9.75 20.02
C ARG A 122 0.75 10.81 20.91
N LEU A 123 2.08 10.92 20.87
CA LEU A 123 2.81 11.92 21.64
C LEU A 123 2.41 13.35 21.28
N SER A 124 2.16 13.63 19.98
CA SER A 124 1.68 14.94 19.51
C SER A 124 0.25 15.24 19.96
N SER A 125 -0.62 14.23 20.09
CA SER A 125 -1.97 14.40 20.63
C SER A 125 -1.98 14.63 22.15
N GLU A 126 -0.94 14.20 22.86
CA GLU A 126 -0.82 14.35 24.32
C GLU A 126 -0.07 15.64 24.72
N ASN A 127 0.92 16.06 23.92
CA ASN A 127 1.77 17.23 24.20
C ASN A 127 1.56 18.32 23.13
N GLY A 128 0.46 19.08 23.24
CA GLY A 128 0.18 20.20 22.32
C GLY A 128 1.30 21.26 22.28
N GLY A 129 1.45 21.97 21.16
CA GLY A 129 2.38 23.10 21.02
C GLY A 129 3.56 22.88 20.05
N ILE A 130 4.80 23.13 20.49
CA ILE A 130 6.00 23.16 19.63
C ILE A 130 6.29 21.81 18.96
N ILE A 131 5.99 20.69 19.63
CA ILE A 131 6.12 19.33 19.06
C ILE A 131 5.09 19.12 17.95
N GLU A 132 3.84 19.57 18.14
CA GLU A 132 2.80 19.56 17.10
C GLU A 132 3.16 20.47 15.92
N TRP A 133 3.82 21.62 16.15
CA TRP A 133 4.29 22.51 15.09
C TRP A 133 5.48 21.93 14.31
N LEU A 134 6.51 21.42 14.99
CA LEU A 134 7.65 20.72 14.36
C LEU A 134 7.21 19.46 13.63
N TRP A 135 6.33 18.66 14.25
CA TRP A 135 5.73 17.50 13.63
C TRP A 135 4.83 17.90 12.47
N GLY A 136 4.03 18.96 12.59
CA GLY A 136 3.17 19.49 11.53
C GLY A 136 3.94 20.08 10.35
N GLN A 137 5.15 20.60 10.55
CA GLN A 137 6.05 21.00 9.45
C GLN A 137 6.69 19.78 8.78
N LEU A 138 7.16 18.79 9.55
CA LEU A 138 7.80 17.57 9.06
C LEU A 138 6.83 16.53 8.47
N THR A 139 5.60 16.46 8.98
CA THR A 139 4.55 15.51 8.58
C THR A 139 3.39 16.13 7.85
N SER A 140 3.25 17.47 7.87
CA SER A 140 2.23 18.28 7.17
C SER A 140 1.11 17.40 6.60
N GLN A 141 0.29 16.91 7.53
CA GLN A 141 -0.51 15.70 7.34
C GLN A 141 -1.25 15.72 6.01
N GLY A 142 -1.01 14.69 5.19
CA GLY A 142 -1.76 14.51 3.96
C GLY A 142 -1.34 15.42 2.80
N ASN A 143 -0.15 16.03 2.83
CA ASN A 143 0.41 16.76 1.69
C ASN A 143 1.12 15.84 0.67
N ALA A 144 1.47 16.40 -0.49
CA ALA A 144 2.13 15.67 -1.56
C ALA A 144 3.55 15.15 -1.21
N ASN A 145 4.20 15.70 -0.17
CA ASN A 145 5.53 15.27 0.26
C ASN A 145 5.50 13.88 0.92
N SER A 146 4.47 13.58 1.73
CA SER A 146 4.31 12.24 2.31
C SER A 146 4.09 11.19 1.23
N LEU A 147 3.26 11.52 0.23
CA LEU A 147 3.07 10.65 -0.93
C LEU A 147 4.38 10.48 -1.71
N PHE A 148 5.13 11.57 -1.91
CA PHE A 148 6.41 11.51 -2.61
C PHE A 148 7.41 10.61 -1.89
N LEU A 149 7.60 10.77 -0.58
CA LEU A 149 8.46 9.89 0.22
C LEU A 149 8.03 8.42 0.09
N SER A 150 6.73 8.13 0.20
CA SER A 150 6.21 6.77 0.11
C SER A 150 6.49 6.14 -1.26
N VAL A 151 6.25 6.87 -2.35
CA VAL A 151 6.54 6.41 -3.72
C VAL A 151 8.04 6.23 -3.94
N THR A 152 8.88 7.15 -3.45
CA THR A 152 10.35 7.01 -3.60
C THR A 152 10.89 5.83 -2.78
N LEU A 153 10.34 5.54 -1.60
CA LEU A 153 10.71 4.33 -0.85
C LEU A 153 10.22 3.06 -1.55
N ALA A 154 9.04 3.09 -2.17
CA ALA A 154 8.49 1.94 -2.89
C ALA A 154 9.40 1.48 -4.05
N GLU A 155 10.11 2.40 -4.71
CA GLU A 155 11.11 2.08 -5.74
C GLU A 155 12.25 1.21 -5.22
N GLU A 156 12.61 1.36 -3.95
CA GLU A 156 13.67 0.62 -3.26
C GLU A 156 13.14 -0.69 -2.66
N TYR A 157 11.83 -0.86 -2.56
CA TYR A 157 11.18 -2.01 -1.91
C TYR A 157 10.64 -3.05 -2.91
N LYS A 158 10.98 -2.94 -4.20
CA LYS A 158 10.53 -3.85 -5.27
C LYS A 158 10.81 -5.33 -5.00
N ARG A 159 11.83 -5.63 -4.19
CA ARG A 159 12.17 -6.99 -3.75
C ARG A 159 11.02 -7.69 -3.02
N LEU A 160 10.13 -6.93 -2.39
CA LEU A 160 8.93 -7.47 -1.72
C LEU A 160 7.94 -8.13 -2.69
N VAL A 161 8.03 -7.86 -3.99
CA VAL A 161 7.20 -8.52 -5.02
C VAL A 161 8.01 -9.43 -5.95
N SER A 162 9.25 -9.77 -5.58
CA SER A 162 10.09 -10.70 -6.35
C SER A 162 9.36 -12.02 -6.62
N GLY A 163 9.50 -12.56 -7.82
CA GLY A 163 8.85 -13.81 -8.24
C GLY A 163 7.35 -13.71 -8.56
N ILE A 164 6.68 -12.59 -8.22
CA ILE A 164 5.30 -12.33 -8.63
C ILE A 164 5.30 -11.76 -10.04
N SER A 165 4.56 -12.38 -10.97
CA SER A 165 4.47 -11.88 -12.34
C SER A 165 3.79 -10.51 -12.44
N PRO A 166 4.42 -9.47 -13.02
CA PRO A 166 3.83 -8.13 -13.17
C PRO A 166 2.61 -8.06 -14.11
N LYS A 167 2.29 -9.17 -14.79
CA LYS A 167 1.10 -9.32 -15.63
C LYS A 167 -0.16 -9.62 -14.81
N LEU A 168 0.00 -10.09 -13.57
CA LEU A 168 -1.13 -10.44 -12.71
C LEU A 168 -1.86 -9.18 -12.22
N PRO A 169 -3.19 -9.25 -12.08
CA PRO A 169 -3.93 -8.21 -11.37
C PRO A 169 -3.48 -8.16 -9.91
N TYR A 170 -3.17 -6.95 -9.43
CA TYR A 170 -2.76 -6.69 -8.07
C TYR A 170 -3.77 -5.75 -7.40
N LEU A 171 -4.52 -6.26 -6.43
CA LEU A 171 -5.45 -5.49 -5.62
C LEU A 171 -4.78 -5.10 -4.31
N SER A 172 -4.55 -3.82 -4.08
CA SER A 172 -3.89 -3.32 -2.90
C SER A 172 -4.88 -2.72 -1.91
N THR A 173 -4.80 -3.10 -0.64
CA THR A 173 -5.58 -2.48 0.45
C THR A 173 -4.78 -1.50 1.30
N TYR A 174 -3.52 -1.25 0.93
CA TYR A 174 -2.65 -0.28 1.61
C TYR A 174 -1.68 0.39 0.61
N PRO A 175 -1.46 1.72 0.67
CA PRO A 175 -0.75 2.44 -0.39
C PRO A 175 0.62 1.86 -0.75
N ILE A 176 1.46 1.50 0.23
CA ILE A 176 2.83 1.01 -0.06
C ILE A 176 2.82 -0.31 -0.87
N ASN A 177 1.84 -1.20 -0.66
CA ASN A 177 1.71 -2.44 -1.45
C ASN A 177 1.46 -2.12 -2.92
N GLY A 178 0.56 -1.17 -3.19
CA GLY A 178 0.22 -0.75 -4.54
C GLY A 178 1.37 0.01 -5.19
N GLN A 179 2.02 0.91 -4.45
CA GLN A 179 3.16 1.68 -4.94
C GLN A 179 4.35 0.79 -5.27
N VAL A 180 4.65 -0.22 -4.45
CA VAL A 180 5.70 -1.21 -4.74
C VAL A 180 5.36 -2.02 -5.99
N ALA A 181 4.11 -2.45 -6.14
CA ALA A 181 3.67 -3.14 -7.36
C ALA A 181 3.82 -2.24 -8.60
N VAL A 182 3.37 -0.98 -8.55
CA VAL A 182 3.55 -0.03 -9.65
C VAL A 182 5.04 0.17 -9.96
N ALA A 183 5.88 0.40 -8.95
CA ALA A 183 7.32 0.58 -9.11
C ALA A 183 8.02 -0.67 -9.68
N ALA A 184 7.49 -1.86 -9.42
CA ALA A 184 7.95 -3.13 -9.99
C ALA A 184 7.39 -3.42 -11.40
N GLY A 185 6.64 -2.49 -12.00
CA GLY A 185 6.15 -2.59 -13.38
C GLY A 185 4.82 -3.33 -13.54
N PHE A 186 4.03 -3.49 -12.47
CA PHE A 186 2.70 -4.06 -12.59
C PHE A 186 1.80 -3.12 -13.38
N SER A 187 1.15 -3.65 -14.42
CA SER A 187 0.29 -2.87 -15.31
C SER A 187 -1.19 -2.83 -14.89
N ARG A 188 -1.59 -3.71 -13.97
CA ARG A 188 -2.98 -3.92 -13.53
C ARG A 188 -3.09 -3.79 -12.02
N VAL A 189 -2.85 -2.59 -11.51
CA VAL A 189 -2.93 -2.27 -10.08
C VAL A 189 -4.22 -1.54 -9.77
N ILE A 190 -5.00 -2.08 -8.83
CA ILE A 190 -6.20 -1.44 -8.28
C ILE A 190 -5.96 -1.24 -6.79
N HIS A 191 -6.18 -0.04 -6.28
CA HIS A 191 -5.98 0.28 -4.87
C HIS A 191 -7.32 0.63 -4.21
N LEU A 192 -7.67 -0.07 -3.13
CA LEU A 192 -8.86 0.23 -2.33
C LEU A 192 -8.49 1.22 -1.23
N ILE A 193 -9.15 2.39 -1.24
CA ILE A 193 -8.96 3.41 -0.22
C ILE A 193 -9.94 3.18 0.94
N PRO A 194 -9.49 3.19 2.21
CA PRO A 194 -10.37 3.12 3.37
C PRO A 194 -11.29 4.36 3.42
N ASP A 195 -12.47 4.25 4.02
CA ASP A 195 -13.38 5.39 4.18
C ASP A 195 -12.88 6.31 5.30
N ASN A 196 -11.90 7.14 4.95
CA ASN A 196 -11.26 8.11 5.84
C ASN A 196 -11.21 9.48 5.16
N PHE A 197 -10.78 10.51 5.90
CA PHE A 197 -10.55 11.84 5.35
C PHE A 197 -9.55 11.77 4.17
N PRO A 198 -9.92 12.27 2.97
CA PRO A 198 -9.05 12.22 1.79
C PRO A 198 -7.73 12.97 1.98
N GLN A 199 -6.62 12.26 1.79
CA GLN A 199 -5.25 12.75 1.98
C GLN A 199 -4.32 12.13 0.94
N TYR A 200 -3.28 12.85 0.50
CA TYR A 200 -2.42 12.37 -0.60
C TYR A 200 -1.74 11.04 -0.30
N TYR A 201 -1.37 10.76 0.96
CA TYR A 201 -0.69 9.51 1.32
C TYR A 201 -1.57 8.26 1.13
N LEU A 202 -2.91 8.42 1.01
CA LEU A 202 -3.84 7.32 0.72
C LEU A 202 -3.83 6.89 -0.75
N LEU A 203 -3.08 7.58 -1.61
CA LEU A 203 -3.11 7.35 -3.05
C LEU A 203 -1.98 6.46 -3.52
N VAL A 204 -2.26 5.76 -4.62
CA VAL A 204 -1.27 5.00 -5.40
C VAL A 204 -1.23 5.58 -6.82
N PRO A 205 -0.25 6.45 -7.13
CA PRO A 205 0.03 6.87 -8.50
C PRO A 205 0.28 5.66 -9.41
N GLY A 206 -0.21 5.71 -10.64
CA GLY A 206 -0.13 4.59 -11.59
C GLY A 206 -1.15 3.46 -11.38
N ALA A 207 -1.97 3.52 -10.32
CA ALA A 207 -3.07 2.58 -10.07
C ALA A 207 -4.46 3.22 -10.31
N LEU A 208 -5.48 2.36 -10.38
CA LEU A 208 -6.88 2.76 -10.27
C LEU A 208 -7.24 2.79 -8.79
N ASN A 209 -7.41 3.98 -8.25
CA ASN A 209 -7.75 4.21 -6.85
C ASN A 209 -9.27 4.16 -6.70
N LEU A 210 -9.77 3.23 -5.89
CA LEU A 210 -11.18 3.04 -5.62
C LEU A 210 -11.56 3.71 -4.31
N VAL A 211 -12.63 4.48 -4.32
CA VAL A 211 -13.19 5.15 -3.13
C VAL A 211 -14.60 4.66 -2.85
N GLN A 212 -15.02 4.76 -1.59
CA GLN A 212 -16.30 4.21 -1.15
C GLN A 212 -17.48 5.18 -1.35
N SER A 213 -17.24 6.48 -1.53
CA SER A 213 -18.31 7.47 -1.66
C SER A 213 -18.05 8.53 -2.74
N PRO A 214 -19.11 9.12 -3.34
CA PRO A 214 -18.99 10.27 -4.22
C PRO A 214 -18.33 11.48 -3.53
N SER A 215 -18.51 11.64 -2.21
CA SER A 215 -17.88 12.72 -1.44
C SER A 215 -16.36 12.60 -1.44
N SER A 216 -15.84 11.40 -1.13
CA SER A 216 -14.40 11.12 -1.17
C SER A 216 -13.85 11.26 -2.58
N TYR A 217 -14.60 10.81 -3.61
CA TYR A 217 -14.25 11.03 -5.00
C TYR A 217 -14.04 12.51 -5.33
N MET A 218 -15.02 13.36 -5.04
CA MET A 218 -14.94 14.78 -5.35
C MET A 218 -13.79 15.48 -4.62
N LYS A 219 -13.52 15.09 -3.37
CA LYS A 219 -12.38 15.62 -2.61
C LYS A 219 -11.03 15.28 -3.26
N PHE A 220 -10.82 14.05 -3.69
CA PHE A 220 -9.59 13.68 -4.41
C PHE A 220 -9.48 14.35 -5.79
N ILE A 221 -10.59 14.54 -6.50
CA ILE A 221 -10.59 15.35 -7.74
C ILE A 221 -10.16 16.79 -7.45
N ASN A 222 -10.66 17.40 -6.37
CA ASN A 222 -10.26 18.75 -5.97
C ASN A 222 -8.79 18.83 -5.53
N MET A 223 -8.21 17.72 -5.09
CA MET A 223 -6.77 17.57 -4.84
C MET A 223 -5.96 17.34 -6.13
N GLY A 224 -6.58 17.35 -7.31
CA GLY A 224 -5.87 17.21 -8.58
C GLY A 224 -5.59 15.76 -9.00
N VAL A 225 -6.25 14.77 -8.39
CA VAL A 225 -6.15 13.37 -8.85
C VAL A 225 -6.85 13.23 -10.21
N PRO A 226 -6.19 12.69 -11.26
CA PRO A 226 -6.79 12.47 -12.57
C PRO A 226 -8.00 11.55 -12.50
N LYS A 227 -9.05 11.87 -13.26
CA LYS A 227 -10.30 11.10 -13.27
C LYS A 227 -10.09 9.65 -13.71
N GLU A 228 -9.15 9.40 -14.60
CA GLU A 228 -8.79 8.07 -15.10
C GLU A 228 -8.02 7.21 -14.07
N ASN A 229 -7.62 7.77 -12.93
CA ASN A 229 -6.99 7.06 -11.81
C ASN A 229 -7.92 6.92 -10.60
N LEU A 230 -9.18 7.35 -10.68
CA LEU A 230 -10.09 7.39 -9.54
C LEU A 230 -11.49 6.88 -9.94
N MET A 231 -12.09 6.03 -9.11
CA MET A 231 -13.44 5.52 -9.35
C MET A 231 -14.19 5.28 -8.03
N VAL A 232 -15.50 5.53 -8.02
CA VAL A 232 -16.36 5.13 -6.89
C VAL A 232 -16.73 3.66 -7.06
N ALA A 233 -16.47 2.83 -6.05
CA ALA A 233 -16.80 1.40 -6.07
C ALA A 233 -17.76 0.98 -4.94
N GLY A 234 -18.08 1.86 -4.00
CA GLY A 234 -18.92 1.53 -2.85
C GLY A 234 -18.13 0.84 -1.73
N HIS A 235 -18.83 0.11 -0.86
CA HIS A 235 -18.25 -0.40 0.39
C HIS A 235 -17.47 -1.70 0.23
N TRP A 236 -16.45 -1.88 1.07
CA TRP A 236 -15.65 -3.10 1.13
C TRP A 236 -16.32 -4.13 2.04
N VAL A 237 -17.19 -4.97 1.47
CA VAL A 237 -17.98 -5.96 2.21
C VAL A 237 -17.52 -7.37 1.87
N SER A 238 -17.19 -8.17 2.89
CA SER A 238 -16.78 -9.56 2.71
C SER A 238 -17.93 -10.46 2.33
N GLU A 239 -17.65 -11.50 1.56
CA GLU A 239 -18.64 -12.46 1.07
C GLU A 239 -19.53 -13.03 2.19
N PRO A 240 -19.00 -13.44 3.37
CA PRO A 240 -19.86 -13.99 4.41
C PRO A 240 -20.79 -12.95 5.03
N ILE A 241 -20.46 -11.66 5.01
CA ILE A 241 -21.38 -10.63 5.50
C ILE A 241 -22.51 -10.43 4.49
N LEU A 242 -22.19 -10.44 3.20
CA LEU A 242 -23.17 -10.23 2.14
C LEU A 242 -24.21 -11.36 2.11
N THR A 243 -23.78 -12.61 2.20
CA THR A 243 -24.67 -13.77 2.12
C THR A 243 -25.66 -13.87 3.29
N HIS A 244 -25.29 -13.36 4.47
CA HIS A 244 -26.18 -13.33 5.64
C HIS A 244 -27.08 -12.08 5.71
N LEU A 245 -26.97 -11.14 4.76
CA LEU A 245 -27.87 -9.99 4.63
C LEU A 245 -29.04 -10.26 3.67
N GLU A 246 -28.92 -11.30 2.84
CA GLU A 246 -29.94 -11.70 1.85
C GLU A 246 -30.93 -12.75 2.40
N GLU A 247 -30.78 -13.14 3.67
CA GLU A 247 -31.73 -13.95 4.47
C GLU A 247 -32.67 -13.06 5.30
#